data_AF-A0AAV1VI88-F1
#
_entry.id   AF-A0AAV1VI88-F1
#
_cell.length_a   1.000
_cell.length_b   1.000
_cell.length_c   1.000
_cell.angle_alpha   90.00
_cell.angle_beta   90.00
_cell.angle_gamma   90.00
#
_symmetry.space_group_name_H-M   'P 1'
#
loop_
_entity.id
_entity.type
_entity.pdbx_description
1 polymer ?
#
loop_
_entity_poly.entity_id
_entity_poly.type
_entity_poly.pdbx_seq_one_letter_code
_entity_poly.pdbx_strand_id
1 'polypeptide(L)'
;MVQKPFPSNRDKRSYDTFELLHLDICGPMEKDSLGGSKYLLLIIDEASGCMKGFCLRVKSESEDYIRKYITMVQTQFCKKVKFVRHDRAREFATNSLQLFYEDEGIEQQTTVPYAHQTNGTAERAIRTIVTIGRSMLHHAKLDKCFWAEAAMTAIYVKNRLPSPKVVHKTPV
;
A
#
# COMPACT_ATOMS: atom_id res chain seq x y z
N MET A 1 29.95 -2.18 -2.71
CA MET A 1 29.69 -3.62 -2.51
C MET A 1 28.30 -3.92 -3.07
N VAL A 2 28.20 -4.61 -4.21
CA VAL A 2 26.90 -4.91 -4.84
C VAL A 2 26.27 -6.08 -4.10
N GLN A 3 25.09 -5.88 -3.53
CA GLN A 3 24.33 -6.94 -2.87
C GLN A 3 23.89 -7.96 -3.93
N LYS A 4 24.26 -9.23 -3.77
CA LYS A 4 23.82 -10.30 -4.68
C LYS A 4 22.28 -10.42 -4.61
N PRO A 5 21.59 -10.66 -5.74
CA PRO A 5 20.17 -10.94 -5.71
C PRO A 5 19.92 -12.18 -4.86
N PHE A 6 18.94 -12.10 -3.97
CA PHE A 6 18.54 -13.23 -3.16
C PHE A 6 17.96 -14.32 -4.07
N PRO A 7 18.21 -15.60 -3.77
CA PRO A 7 17.65 -16.70 -4.56
C PRO A 7 16.13 -16.57 -4.61
N SER A 8 15.54 -16.71 -5.80
CA SER A 8 14.09 -16.74 -5.96
C SER A 8 13.55 -17.92 -5.14
N ASN A 9 12.87 -17.62 -4.03
CA ASN A 9 12.31 -18.66 -3.18
C ASN A 9 11.17 -19.35 -3.95
N ARG A 10 11.39 -20.60 -4.36
CA ARG A 10 10.41 -21.40 -5.12
C ARG A 10 9.21 -21.80 -4.26
N ASP A 11 9.35 -21.75 -2.93
CA ASP A 11 8.30 -22.02 -1.94
C ASP A 11 7.68 -20.73 -1.39
N LYS A 12 7.39 -19.76 -2.28
CA LYS A 12 6.70 -18.54 -1.84
C LYS A 12 5.28 -18.91 -1.43
N ARG A 13 4.93 -18.73 -0.15
CA ARG A 13 3.56 -18.92 0.36
C ARG A 13 2.57 -18.21 -0.56
N SER A 14 1.63 -18.97 -1.12
CA SER A 14 0.49 -18.42 -1.85
C SER A 14 -0.51 -17.87 -0.84
N TYR A 15 -1.04 -16.69 -1.13
CA TYR A 15 -2.11 -16.05 -0.36
C TYR A 15 -3.34 -15.96 -1.25
N ASP A 16 -4.53 -16.13 -0.67
CA ASP A 16 -5.77 -15.76 -1.33
C ASP A 16 -5.95 -14.23 -1.32
N THR A 17 -6.80 -13.73 -2.22
CA THR A 17 -7.15 -12.30 -2.30
C THR A 17 -7.56 -11.74 -0.95
N PHE A 18 -6.89 -10.66 -0.55
CA PHE A 18 -7.04 -9.94 0.70
C PHE A 18 -6.58 -10.67 1.96
N GLU A 19 -5.95 -11.85 1.88
CA GLU A 19 -5.43 -12.50 3.09
C GLU A 19 -4.25 -11.74 3.70
N LEU A 20 -3.37 -11.17 2.87
CA LEU A 20 -2.22 -10.38 3.30
C LEU A 20 -2.26 -9.01 2.65
N LEU A 21 -2.37 -7.98 3.50
CA LEU A 21 -2.29 -6.58 3.10
C LEU A 21 -0.93 -5.99 3.47
N HIS A 22 -0.26 -5.39 2.49
CA HIS A 22 0.92 -4.58 2.70
C HIS A 22 0.54 -3.11 2.85
N LEU A 23 1.11 -2.43 3.84
CA LEU A 23 0.89 -1.01 4.13
C LEU A 23 2.20 -0.24 4.00
N ASP A 24 2.12 0.95 3.43
CA ASP A 24 3.24 1.91 3.36
C ASP A 24 2.71 3.34 3.26
N ILE A 25 3.47 4.30 3.77
CA ILE A 25 3.16 5.73 3.68
C ILE A 25 4.36 6.46 3.08
N CYS A 26 4.11 7.24 2.02
CA CYS A 26 5.11 8.17 1.51
C CYS A 26 4.72 9.63 1.79
N GLY A 27 5.75 10.45 1.98
CA GLY A 27 5.64 11.87 2.27
C GLY A 27 6.53 12.31 3.45
N PRO A 28 6.49 13.59 3.83
CA PRO A 28 5.65 14.63 3.24
C PRO A 28 6.01 14.90 1.77
N MET A 29 5.00 15.16 0.94
CA MET A 29 5.20 15.57 -0.44
C MET A 29 5.78 16.99 -0.50
N GLU A 30 6.44 17.33 -1.62
CA GLU A 30 7.10 18.63 -1.78
C GLU A 30 6.12 19.81 -1.72
N LYS A 31 4.89 19.60 -2.19
CA LYS A 31 3.78 20.54 -2.04
C LYS A 31 2.58 19.82 -1.44
N ASP A 32 1.83 20.54 -0.63
CA ASP A 32 0.50 20.11 -0.20
C ASP A 32 -0.39 19.94 -1.45
N SER A 33 -1.26 18.93 -1.42
CA SER A 33 -2.23 18.75 -2.50
C SER A 33 -3.27 19.88 -2.51
N LEU A 34 -4.10 19.98 -3.55
CA LEU A 34 -5.25 20.89 -3.56
C LEU A 34 -6.16 20.72 -2.33
N GLY A 35 -6.30 19.49 -1.83
CA GLY A 35 -7.07 19.17 -0.62
C GLY A 35 -6.32 19.35 0.71
N GLY A 36 -5.08 19.85 0.67
CA GLY A 36 -4.21 20.05 1.83
C GLY A 36 -3.55 18.76 2.35
N SER A 37 -3.55 17.68 1.57
CA SER A 37 -2.88 16.43 1.94
C SER A 37 -1.38 16.55 1.78
N LYS A 38 -0.63 15.85 2.63
CA LYS A 38 0.84 15.80 2.67
C LYS A 38 1.41 14.41 2.46
N TYR A 39 0.63 13.37 2.73
CA TYR A 39 1.09 11.99 2.69
C TYR A 39 0.15 11.13 1.84
N LEU A 40 0.68 10.05 1.29
CA LEU A 40 -0.10 9.00 0.63
C LEU A 40 0.08 7.70 1.38
N LEU A 41 -1.00 7.17 1.94
CA LEU A 41 -1.09 5.78 2.40
C LEU A 41 -1.42 4.89 1.22
N LEU A 42 -0.67 3.81 1.05
CA LEU A 42 -0.91 2.77 0.06
C LEU A 42 -1.11 1.42 0.74
N ILE A 43 -2.25 0.79 0.45
CA ILE A 43 -2.59 -0.56 0.90
C ILE A 43 -2.61 -1.48 -0.31
N ILE A 44 -1.96 -2.64 -0.23
CA ILE A 44 -1.76 -3.53 -1.37
C ILE A 44 -2.09 -4.96 -0.98
N ASP A 45 -2.93 -5.61 -1.76
CA ASP A 45 -3.17 -7.05 -1.63
C ASP A 45 -1.99 -7.86 -2.20
N GLU A 46 -1.42 -8.78 -1.42
CA GLU A 46 -0.29 -9.60 -1.88
C GLU A 46 -0.70 -10.55 -3.03
N ALA A 47 -1.93 -11.05 -3.04
CA ALA A 47 -2.36 -12.05 -4.02
C ALA A 47 -2.62 -11.43 -5.40
N SER A 48 -3.45 -10.39 -5.48
CA SER A 48 -3.81 -9.74 -6.75
C SER A 48 -2.84 -8.64 -7.18
N GLY A 49 -2.16 -8.01 -6.22
CA GLY A 49 -1.46 -6.74 -6.43
C GLY A 49 -2.40 -5.53 -6.51
N CYS A 50 -3.68 -5.69 -6.16
CA CYS A 50 -4.64 -4.60 -6.13
C CYS A 50 -4.23 -3.57 -5.08
N MET A 51 -4.27 -2.30 -5.46
CA MET A 51 -3.82 -1.19 -4.63
C MET A 51 -4.99 -0.28 -4.25
N LYS A 52 -5.01 0.17 -3.01
CA LYS A 52 -5.89 1.24 -2.52
C LYS A 52 -5.05 2.36 -1.94
N GLY A 53 -5.25 3.58 -2.44
CA GLY A 53 -4.58 4.79 -1.95
C GLY A 53 -5.51 5.66 -1.11
N PHE A 54 -4.94 6.33 -0.11
CA PHE A 54 -5.60 7.37 0.67
C PHE A 54 -4.65 8.57 0.87
N CYS A 55 -5.13 9.78 0.56
CA CYS A 55 -4.35 11.00 0.76
C CYS A 55 -4.60 11.53 2.17
N LEU A 56 -3.53 11.75 2.93
CA LEU A 56 -3.60 12.12 4.35
C LEU A 56 -3.03 13.53 4.56
N ARG A 57 -3.64 14.31 5.44
CA ARG A 57 -3.11 15.60 5.92
C ARG A 57 -2.05 15.40 6.98
N VAL A 58 -2.25 14.39 7.84
CA VAL A 58 -1.31 13.98 8.89
C VAL A 58 -1.21 12.45 8.92
N LYS A 59 -0.05 11.91 9.31
CA LYS A 59 0.18 10.45 9.32
C LYS A 59 -0.79 9.67 10.22
N SER A 60 -1.27 10.27 11.31
CA SER A 60 -2.20 9.62 12.24
C SER A 60 -3.56 9.29 11.64
N GLU A 61 -3.96 9.93 10.54
CA GLU A 61 -5.19 9.58 9.80
C GLU A 61 -5.13 8.17 9.19
N SER A 62 -3.93 7.60 9.02
CA SER A 62 -3.74 6.28 8.40
C SER A 62 -4.49 5.18 9.13
N GLU A 63 -4.55 5.23 10.46
CA GLU A 63 -5.23 4.26 11.31
C GLU A 63 -6.73 4.12 10.93
N ASP A 64 -7.43 5.25 10.83
CA ASP A 64 -8.86 5.26 10.48
C ASP A 64 -9.10 4.70 9.08
N TYR A 65 -8.22 5.03 8.12
CA TYR A 65 -8.33 4.50 6.76
C TYR A 65 -8.03 3.01 6.68
N ILE A 66 -7.06 2.51 7.45
CA ILE A 66 -6.76 1.07 7.52
C ILE A 66 -7.95 0.30 8.06
N ARG A 67 -8.52 0.73 9.19
CA ARG A 67 -9.73 0.11 9.78
C ARG A 67 -10.88 0.08 8.77
N LYS A 68 -11.21 1.24 8.20
CA LYS A 68 -12.28 1.38 7.20
C LYS A 68 -12.06 0.45 6.00
N TYR A 69 -10.83 0.34 5.52
CA TYR A 69 -10.52 -0.51 4.38
C TYR A 69 -10.65 -1.99 4.72
N ILE A 70 -10.17 -2.43 5.88
CA ILE A 70 -10.31 -3.82 6.34
C ILE A 70 -11.78 -4.20 6.49
N THR A 71 -12.59 -3.36 7.16
CA THR A 71 -14.05 -3.59 7.30
C THR A 71 -14.75 -3.61 5.94
N MET A 72 -14.39 -2.71 5.03
CA MET A 72 -14.92 -2.70 3.67
C MET A 72 -14.58 -4.00 2.93
N VAL A 73 -13.34 -4.49 3.06
CA VAL A 73 -12.91 -5.75 2.44
C VAL A 73 -13.74 -6.93 2.94
N GLN A 74 -13.94 -7.02 4.26
CA GLN A 74 -14.74 -8.07 4.88
C GLN A 74 -16.19 -8.03 4.41
N THR A 75 -16.78 -6.84 4.32
CA THR A 75 -18.20 -6.67 3.99
C THR A 75 -18.47 -6.81 2.50
N GLN A 76 -17.68 -6.15 1.64
CA GLN A 76 -17.97 -6.06 0.21
C GLN A 76 -17.45 -7.27 -0.59
N PHE A 77 -16.37 -7.90 -0.13
CA PHE A 77 -15.79 -9.06 -0.82
C PHE A 77 -16.01 -10.38 -0.09
N CYS A 78 -16.61 -10.36 1.12
CA CYS A 78 -16.72 -11.53 1.98
C CYS A 78 -15.37 -12.23 2.21
N LYS A 79 -14.29 -11.44 2.33
CA LYS A 79 -12.92 -11.92 2.53
C LYS A 79 -12.39 -11.50 3.88
N LYS A 80 -11.78 -12.43 4.61
CA LYS A 80 -11.14 -12.13 5.89
C LYS A 80 -9.67 -11.77 5.67
N VAL A 81 -9.29 -10.56 6.06
CA VAL A 81 -7.87 -10.19 6.20
C VAL A 81 -7.28 -11.01 7.34
N LYS A 82 -6.18 -11.70 7.07
CA LYS A 82 -5.49 -12.55 8.06
C LYS A 82 -4.19 -11.93 8.54
N PHE A 83 -3.51 -11.22 7.64
CA PHE A 83 -2.21 -10.65 7.89
C PHE A 83 -2.15 -9.19 7.41
N VAL A 84 -1.53 -8.36 8.22
CA VAL A 84 -1.07 -7.03 7.81
C VAL A 84 0.45 -6.99 7.91
N ARG A 85 1.09 -6.37 6.92
CA ARG A 85 2.54 -6.19 6.88
C ARG A 85 2.86 -4.74 6.62
N HIS A 86 3.68 -4.17 7.49
CA HIS A 86 4.18 -2.82 7.37
C HIS A 86 5.60 -2.76 7.94
N ASP A 87 6.33 -1.68 7.67
CA ASP A 87 7.54 -1.38 8.42
C ASP A 87 7.14 -0.94 9.84
N ARG A 88 8.05 -0.99 10.82
CA ARG A 88 7.74 -0.65 12.23
C ARG A 88 7.55 0.86 12.46
N ALA A 89 6.98 1.57 11.48
CA ALA A 89 6.63 2.97 11.59
C ALA A 89 5.58 3.18 12.67
N ARG A 90 5.70 4.28 13.41
CA ARG A 90 4.92 4.54 14.63
C ARG A 90 3.43 4.66 14.34
N GLU A 91 3.09 5.19 13.16
CA GLU A 91 1.72 5.30 12.65
C GLU A 91 0.97 3.96 12.56
N PHE A 92 1.69 2.84 12.42
CA PHE A 92 1.09 1.51 12.31
C PHE A 92 1.17 0.70 13.61
N ALA A 93 1.83 1.25 14.64
CA ALA A 93 2.08 0.59 15.92
C ALA A 93 1.39 1.32 17.08
N THR A 94 0.22 1.91 16.84
CA THR A 94 -0.62 2.51 17.88
C THR A 94 -1.34 1.41 18.67
N ASN A 95 -1.51 1.60 19.99
CA ASN A 95 -2.23 0.64 20.83
C ASN A 95 -3.66 0.40 20.33
N SER A 96 -4.31 1.46 19.86
CA SER A 96 -5.67 1.39 19.33
C SER A 96 -5.74 0.52 18.07
N LEU A 97 -4.80 0.66 17.13
CA LEU A 97 -4.77 -0.15 15.91
C LEU A 97 -4.37 -1.59 16.21
N GLN A 98 -3.47 -1.81 17.17
CA GLN A 98 -3.14 -3.15 17.65
C GLN A 98 -4.36 -3.88 18.24
N LEU A 99 -5.11 -3.22 19.13
CA LEU A 99 -6.34 -3.78 19.70
C LEU A 99 -7.35 -4.15 18.61
N PHE A 100 -7.50 -3.29 17.60
CA PHE A 100 -8.37 -3.60 16.44
C PHE A 100 -7.92 -4.85 15.69
N TYR A 101 -6.61 -5.02 15.46
CA TYR A 101 -6.13 -6.25 14.83
C TYR A 101 -6.37 -7.48 15.71
N GLU A 102 -6.20 -7.37 17.02
CA GLU A 102 -6.47 -8.46 17.97
C GLU A 102 -7.96 -8.85 17.96
N ASP A 103 -8.86 -7.86 18.01
CA ASP A 103 -10.32 -8.08 17.97
C ASP A 103 -10.78 -8.75 16.66
N GLU A 104 -10.19 -8.37 15.53
CA GLU A 104 -10.48 -8.97 14.21
C GLU A 104 -9.79 -10.33 13.99
N GLY A 105 -8.82 -10.68 14.85
CA GLY A 105 -7.96 -11.85 14.70
C GLY A 105 -6.99 -11.73 13.52
N ILE A 106 -6.44 -10.53 13.30
CA ILE A 106 -5.46 -10.19 12.26
C ILE A 106 -4.05 -10.24 12.85
N GLU A 107 -3.17 -11.04 12.26
CA GLU A 107 -1.77 -11.14 12.67
C GLU A 107 -0.91 -10.05 12.02
N GLN A 108 -0.16 -9.33 12.84
CA GLN A 108 0.81 -8.35 12.36
C GLN A 108 2.14 -9.02 12.02
N GLN A 109 2.55 -8.95 10.76
CA GLN A 109 3.86 -9.41 10.31
C GLN A 109 4.85 -8.25 10.37
N THR A 110 5.32 -7.90 11.58
CA THR A 110 6.36 -6.85 11.71
C THR A 110 7.74 -7.43 11.42
N THR A 111 8.51 -6.74 10.59
CA THR A 111 9.80 -7.22 10.10
C THR A 111 10.84 -7.35 11.23
N VAL A 112 11.60 -8.45 11.23
CA VAL A 112 12.80 -8.59 12.07
C VAL A 112 13.83 -7.54 11.60
N PRO A 113 14.66 -6.91 12.49
CA PRO A 113 15.50 -5.75 12.14
C PRO A 113 16.54 -5.89 11.01
N TYR A 114 16.58 -6.99 10.25
CA TYR A 114 17.48 -7.20 9.12
C TYR A 114 16.79 -7.79 7.87
N ALA A 115 15.46 -7.92 7.88
CA ALA A 115 14.67 -8.39 6.75
C ALA A 115 14.04 -7.21 5.98
N HIS A 116 14.85 -6.24 5.55
CA HIS A 116 14.36 -5.06 4.81
C HIS A 116 13.58 -5.43 3.53
N GLN A 117 13.72 -6.64 2.99
CA GLN A 117 12.94 -7.09 1.83
C GLN A 117 11.47 -7.43 2.13
N THR A 118 11.07 -7.63 3.39
CA THR A 118 9.73 -8.15 3.68
C THR A 118 8.60 -7.20 3.31
N ASN A 119 8.80 -5.87 3.39
CA ASN A 119 7.85 -4.87 2.88
C ASN A 119 8.20 -4.32 1.48
N GLY A 120 9.18 -4.93 0.79
CA GLY A 120 9.62 -4.47 -0.53
C GLY A 120 8.54 -4.50 -1.61
N THR A 121 7.42 -5.21 -1.40
CA THR A 121 6.23 -5.09 -2.26
C THR A 121 5.64 -3.68 -2.17
N ALA A 122 5.45 -3.17 -0.95
CA ALA A 122 4.85 -1.86 -0.74
C ALA A 122 5.77 -0.73 -1.18
N GLU A 123 7.04 -0.79 -0.78
CA GLU A 123 8.04 0.21 -1.16
C GLU A 123 8.20 0.32 -2.69
N ARG A 124 8.13 -0.81 -3.41
CA ARG A 124 8.18 -0.79 -4.88
C ARG A 124 6.92 -0.18 -5.47
N ALA A 125 5.75 -0.59 -4.99
CA ALA A 125 4.48 -0.09 -5.50
C ALA A 125 4.34 1.42 -5.26
N ILE A 126 4.64 1.91 -4.06
CA ILE A 126 4.52 3.33 -3.75
C ILE A 126 5.48 4.17 -4.60
N ARG A 127 6.72 3.70 -4.82
CA ARG A 127 7.66 4.33 -5.74
C ARG A 127 7.11 4.36 -7.16
N THR A 128 6.55 3.25 -7.65
CA THR A 128 5.93 3.20 -8.98
C THR A 128 4.78 4.20 -9.11
N ILE A 129 3.89 4.29 -8.13
CA ILE A 129 2.76 5.22 -8.14
C ILE A 129 3.24 6.67 -8.16
N VAL A 130 4.20 7.03 -7.32
CA VAL A 130 4.78 8.39 -7.29
C VAL A 130 5.48 8.73 -8.61
N THR A 131 6.24 7.79 -9.19
CA THR A 131 6.89 8.00 -10.48
C THR A 131 5.86 8.23 -11.60
N ILE A 132 4.84 7.38 -11.71
CA ILE A 132 3.79 7.54 -12.72
C ILE A 132 3.05 8.87 -12.53
N GLY A 133 2.67 9.21 -11.30
CA GLY A 133 1.98 10.46 -10.99
C GLY A 133 2.81 11.68 -11.40
N ARG A 134 4.11 11.69 -11.09
CA ARG A 134 5.05 12.75 -11.53
C ARG A 134 5.13 12.85 -13.06
N SER A 135 5.18 11.72 -13.77
CA SER A 135 5.19 11.70 -15.23
C SER A 135 3.89 12.24 -15.82
N MET A 136 2.72 11.89 -15.25
CA MET A 136 1.41 12.41 -15.65
C MET A 136 1.35 13.93 -15.50
N LEU A 137 1.76 14.46 -14.34
CA LEU A 137 1.78 15.91 -14.09
C LEU A 137 2.71 16.65 -15.05
N HIS A 138 3.91 16.13 -15.25
CA HIS A 138 4.89 16.72 -16.18
C HIS A 138 4.34 16.76 -17.60
N HIS A 139 3.74 15.67 -18.08
CA HIS A 139 3.13 15.60 -19.41
C HIS A 139 1.95 16.58 -19.56
N ALA A 140 1.10 16.67 -18.54
CA ALA A 140 -0.07 17.56 -18.54
C ALA A 140 0.29 19.03 -18.25
N LYS A 141 1.56 19.34 -17.94
CA LYS A 141 2.03 20.67 -17.51
C LYS A 141 1.27 21.21 -16.29
N LEU A 142 0.90 20.33 -15.36
CA LEU A 142 0.21 20.68 -14.12
C LEU A 142 1.19 20.89 -12.96
N ASP A 143 0.81 21.75 -12.01
CA ASP A 143 1.61 22.00 -10.80
C ASP A 143 1.67 20.76 -9.90
N LYS A 144 2.69 20.69 -9.04
CA LYS A 144 2.87 19.61 -8.08
C LYS A 144 1.73 19.52 -7.07
N CYS A 145 0.93 20.57 -6.84
CA CYS A 145 -0.25 20.51 -5.97
C CYS A 145 -1.34 19.51 -6.46
N PHE A 146 -1.28 19.07 -7.71
CA PHE A 146 -2.16 18.03 -8.25
C PHE A 146 -1.65 16.59 -8.01
N TRP A 147 -0.63 16.41 -7.15
CA TRP A 147 -0.02 15.10 -6.93
C TRP A 147 -1.01 14.06 -6.41
N ALA A 148 -2.01 14.48 -5.61
CA ALA A 148 -2.99 13.57 -5.03
C ALA A 148 -3.87 12.96 -6.13
N GLU A 149 -4.40 13.81 -7.01
CA GLU A 149 -5.21 13.42 -8.18
C GLU A 149 -4.40 12.55 -9.13
N ALA A 150 -3.13 12.91 -9.38
CA ALA A 150 -2.23 12.13 -10.21
C ALA A 150 -1.91 10.75 -9.61
N ALA A 151 -1.67 10.66 -8.30
CA ALA A 151 -1.42 9.40 -7.61
C ALA A 151 -2.65 8.50 -7.61
N MET A 152 -3.84 9.06 -7.33
CA MET A 152 -5.10 8.31 -7.38
C MET A 152 -5.39 7.80 -8.80
N THR A 153 -5.10 8.61 -9.82
CA THR A 153 -5.21 8.21 -11.24
C THR A 153 -4.23 7.10 -11.58
N ALA A 154 -2.97 7.21 -11.14
CA ALA A 154 -1.97 6.17 -11.34
C ALA A 154 -2.40 4.84 -10.71
N ILE A 155 -2.98 4.85 -9.50
CA ILE A 155 -3.53 3.65 -8.84
C ILE A 155 -4.69 3.07 -9.66
N TYR A 156 -5.64 3.92 -10.08
CA TYR A 156 -6.78 3.52 -10.89
C TYR A 156 -6.36 2.78 -12.16
N VAL A 157 -5.39 3.34 -12.88
CA VAL A 157 -4.84 2.77 -14.12
C VAL A 157 -4.10 1.47 -13.80
N LYS A 158 -3.22 1.46 -12.79
CA LYS A 158 -2.43 0.27 -12.44
C LYS A 158 -3.29 -0.93 -12.05
N ASN A 159 -4.41 -0.70 -11.36
CA ASN A 159 -5.36 -1.75 -11.02
C ASN A 159 -6.08 -2.33 -12.25
N ARG A 160 -6.07 -1.65 -13.40
CA ARG A 160 -6.71 -2.06 -14.66
C ARG A 160 -5.72 -2.45 -15.77
N LEU A 161 -4.45 -2.57 -15.41
CA LEU A 161 -3.42 -3.10 -16.31
C LEU A 161 -3.09 -4.54 -15.93
N PRO A 162 -2.61 -5.36 -16.89
CA PRO A 162 -2.15 -6.71 -16.60
C PRO A 162 -1.13 -6.72 -15.45
N SER A 163 -1.35 -7.60 -14.47
CA SER A 163 -0.47 -7.75 -13.32
C SER A 163 0.31 -9.05 -13.41
N PRO A 164 1.63 -9.06 -13.16
CA PRO A 164 2.39 -10.29 -13.12
C PRO A 164 1.98 -11.23 -11.98
N LYS A 165 1.18 -10.73 -11.02
CA LYS A 165 0.65 -11.54 -9.91
C LYS A 165 -0.58 -12.37 -10.31
N VAL A 166 -1.30 -11.98 -11.37
CA VAL A 166 -2.50 -12.68 -11.84
C VAL A 166 -2.43 -12.93 -13.34
N VAL A 167 -2.41 -14.19 -13.72
CA VAL A 167 -2.24 -14.62 -15.12
C VAL A 167 -3.41 -14.13 -15.97
N HIS A 168 -3.11 -13.35 -17.01
CA HIS A 168 -4.08 -12.79 -17.98
C HIS A 168 -5.26 -12.02 -17.34
N LYS A 169 -5.06 -11.45 -16.15
CA LYS A 169 -6.08 -10.66 -15.44
C LYS A 169 -5.51 -9.33 -14.97
N THR A 170 -6.43 -8.42 -14.66
CA THR A 170 -6.16 -7.20 -13.92
C THR A 170 -6.29 -7.45 -12.42
N PRO A 171 -5.67 -6.63 -11.57
CA PRO A 171 -5.86 -6.71 -10.12
C PRO A 171 -7.30 -6.56 -9.62
N VAL A 172 -8.14 -5.78 -10.33
CA VAL A 172 -9.59 -5.69 -10.09
C VAL A 172 -10.38 -6.60 -11.03
#